data_AF-A0A968KGQ8-F1
#
_entry.id   AF-A0A968KGQ8-F1
#
_cell.length_a   1.000
_cell.length_b   1.000
_cell.length_c   1.000
_cell.angle_alpha   90.00
_cell.angle_beta   90.00
_cell.angle_gamma   90.00
#
_symmetry.space_group_name_H-M   'P 1'
#
loop_
_entity.id
_entity.type
_entity.pdbx_description
1 polymer ?
#
loop_
_entity_poly.entity_id
_entity_poly.type
_entity_poly.pdbx_seq_one_letter_code
_entity_poly.pdbx_strand_id
1 'polypeptide(L)'
;MGQAKVKSKFIDNGDGTVTDSRNNLMWAKSDTWVELGKLVTWWQAQDYVQELNNRKFAGHSNWRIPNGQEVRELFHPEFSNTDMEGCEIHLDPVFTPGCGYTSWTTETRGAKAAMGYDFREDYEFWLARENEGFPSGLRPVRSITQASQMDPEERYVDHRNGTVSDLQTGLMWKKDDSYLDLDKWVSWAEGKTYVKELNNEEFAGYTDWKMPTRKEAQTIHDPGHPVTDKYGDTLFLVPCLPAGAGQTTWTKTLHKTDNSLAIRFNFYSGDYKFHKKGLRSHGVRAVRHLTPEEMEHERNQ
;
A
#
# COMPACT_ATOMS: atom_id res chain seq x y z
N MET A 1 32.38 -25.41 -11.22
CA MET A 1 32.23 -23.95 -11.32
C MET A 1 31.34 -23.51 -10.17
N GLY A 2 31.87 -22.74 -9.22
CA GLY A 2 31.07 -22.27 -8.08
C GLY A 2 30.06 -21.24 -8.57
N GLN A 3 28.77 -21.55 -8.47
CA GLN A 3 27.71 -20.57 -8.70
C GLN A 3 27.90 -19.44 -7.68
N ALA A 4 27.95 -18.20 -8.16
CA ALA A 4 27.98 -17.04 -7.29
C ALA A 4 26.66 -17.01 -6.51
N LYS A 5 26.71 -17.27 -5.20
CA LYS A 5 25.55 -17.15 -4.32
C LYS A 5 24.95 -15.76 -4.49
N VAL A 6 23.67 -15.66 -4.87
CA VAL A 6 22.94 -14.39 -4.90
C VAL A 6 23.09 -13.73 -3.53
N LYS A 7 23.60 -12.51 -3.51
CA LYS A 7 23.75 -11.76 -2.27
C LYS A 7 22.38 -11.29 -1.82
N SER A 8 21.84 -11.92 -0.78
CA SER A 8 20.60 -11.52 -0.13
C SER A 8 20.63 -10.03 0.21
N LYS A 9 19.51 -9.36 -0.05
CA LYS A 9 19.23 -7.96 0.34
C LYS A 9 18.23 -7.89 1.49
N PHE A 10 17.81 -9.05 1.98
CA PHE A 10 16.99 -9.21 3.16
C PHE A 10 17.90 -9.26 4.38
N ILE A 11 17.50 -8.58 5.45
CA ILE A 11 18.29 -8.46 6.69
C ILE A 11 17.43 -8.97 7.84
N ASP A 12 17.88 -10.02 8.52
CA ASP A 12 17.27 -10.48 9.76
C ASP A 12 17.52 -9.43 10.85
N ASN A 13 16.45 -8.93 11.46
CA ASN A 13 16.54 -7.93 12.52
C ASN A 13 16.73 -8.58 13.92
N GLY A 14 16.61 -9.92 14.04
CA GLY A 14 16.79 -10.65 15.30
C GLY A 14 15.60 -10.57 16.26
N ASP A 15 14.51 -9.91 15.87
CA ASP A 15 13.28 -9.71 16.64
C ASP A 15 12.05 -10.46 16.05
N GLY A 16 12.31 -11.38 15.12
CA GLY A 16 11.27 -12.08 14.37
C GLY A 16 10.85 -11.37 13.08
N THR A 17 11.55 -10.32 12.66
CA THR A 17 11.29 -9.59 11.41
C THR A 17 12.47 -9.61 10.44
N VAL A 18 12.18 -9.40 9.17
CA VAL A 18 13.15 -9.35 8.06
C VAL A 18 12.96 -8.05 7.28
N THR A 19 13.99 -7.24 7.19
CA THR A 19 14.01 -5.98 6.42
C THR A 19 14.31 -6.24 4.95
N ASP A 20 13.44 -5.81 4.04
CA ASP A 20 13.71 -5.68 2.60
C ASP A 20 14.07 -4.22 2.26
N SER A 21 15.39 -3.97 2.23
CA SER A 21 15.96 -2.65 1.96
C SER A 21 15.67 -2.12 0.55
N ARG A 22 15.32 -2.99 -0.42
CA ARG A 22 15.06 -2.56 -1.81
C ARG A 22 13.70 -1.89 -1.93
N ASN A 23 12.74 -2.40 -1.18
CA ASN A 23 11.33 -2.01 -1.28
C ASN A 23 10.86 -1.16 -0.10
N ASN A 24 11.73 -0.92 0.89
CA ASN A 24 11.38 -0.27 2.16
C ASN A 24 10.21 -1.00 2.83
N LEU A 25 10.33 -2.33 2.89
CA LEU A 25 9.36 -3.21 3.52
C LEU A 25 10.03 -3.97 4.67
N MET A 26 9.23 -4.36 5.65
CA MET A 26 9.64 -5.27 6.70
C MET A 26 8.60 -6.39 6.77
N TRP A 27 9.09 -7.61 6.74
CA TRP A 27 8.30 -8.83 6.70
C TRP A 27 8.37 -9.53 8.05
N ALA A 28 7.28 -10.20 8.43
CA ALA A 28 7.38 -11.22 9.47
C ALA A 28 8.28 -12.36 8.96
N LYS A 29 9.21 -12.82 9.80
CA LYS A 29 10.15 -13.89 9.43
C LYS A 29 9.44 -15.23 9.25
N SER A 30 8.47 -15.49 10.11
CA SER A 30 7.56 -16.64 10.09
C SER A 30 6.22 -16.29 9.46
N ASP A 31 5.59 -17.24 8.77
CA ASP A 31 4.23 -17.11 8.27
C ASP A 31 3.21 -17.72 9.24
N THR A 32 1.92 -17.65 8.90
CA THR A 32 0.85 -18.25 9.71
C THR A 32 0.98 -19.76 9.90
N TRP A 33 1.61 -20.50 8.98
CA TRP A 33 1.84 -21.94 9.21
C TRP A 33 2.79 -22.17 10.37
N VAL A 34 3.94 -21.47 10.38
CA VAL A 34 4.91 -21.59 11.47
C VAL A 34 4.32 -21.10 12.80
N GLU A 35 3.58 -19.99 12.78
CA GLU A 35 3.08 -19.35 14.01
C GLU A 35 1.81 -20.01 14.57
N LEU A 36 0.90 -20.49 13.70
CA LEU A 36 -0.42 -21.01 14.10
C LEU A 36 -0.56 -22.52 13.88
N GLY A 37 0.39 -23.16 13.20
CA GLY A 37 0.33 -24.59 12.83
C GLY A 37 -0.75 -24.92 11.79
N LYS A 38 -1.28 -23.91 11.08
CA LYS A 38 -2.34 -24.11 10.07
C LYS A 38 -2.30 -23.04 8.97
N LEU A 39 -2.78 -23.43 7.79
CA LEU A 39 -3.17 -22.47 6.75
C LEU A 39 -4.45 -21.75 7.20
N VAL A 40 -4.64 -20.53 6.71
CA VAL A 40 -5.75 -19.66 7.13
C VAL A 40 -6.63 -19.28 5.94
N THR A 41 -7.91 -19.02 6.20
CA THR A 41 -8.79 -18.37 5.22
C THR A 41 -8.36 -16.90 5.03
N TRP A 42 -8.84 -16.26 3.96
CA TRP A 42 -8.52 -14.85 3.73
C TRP A 42 -9.01 -13.93 4.86
N TRP A 43 -10.18 -14.23 5.45
CA TRP A 43 -10.71 -13.48 6.61
C TRP A 43 -9.88 -13.74 7.87
N GLN A 44 -9.50 -14.98 8.14
CA GLN A 44 -8.60 -15.31 9.26
C GLN A 44 -7.22 -14.67 9.10
N ALA A 45 -6.75 -14.46 7.87
CA ALA A 45 -5.53 -13.73 7.58
C ALA A 45 -5.65 -12.24 7.99
N GLN A 46 -6.84 -11.62 7.82
CA GLN A 46 -7.11 -10.26 8.31
C GLN A 46 -7.15 -10.22 9.84
N ASP A 47 -7.83 -11.19 10.47
CA ASP A 47 -7.89 -11.29 11.93
C ASP A 47 -6.49 -11.46 12.53
N TYR A 48 -5.64 -12.28 11.91
CA TYR A 48 -4.25 -12.49 12.33
C TYR A 48 -3.45 -11.18 12.26
N VAL A 49 -3.57 -10.43 11.17
CA VAL A 49 -2.94 -9.11 11.06
C VAL A 49 -3.41 -8.14 12.15
N GLN A 50 -4.71 -8.14 12.46
CA GLN A 50 -5.26 -7.32 13.52
C GLN A 50 -4.70 -7.71 14.89
N GLU A 51 -4.54 -9.01 15.15
CA GLU A 51 -3.91 -9.55 16.36
C GLU A 51 -2.45 -9.09 16.49
N LEU A 52 -1.65 -9.19 15.42
CA LEU A 52 -0.27 -8.67 15.39
C LEU A 52 -0.19 -7.20 15.76
N ASN A 53 -1.13 -6.41 15.22
CA ASN A 53 -1.19 -4.98 15.47
C ASN A 53 -1.57 -4.65 16.91
N ASN A 54 -2.57 -5.37 17.46
CA ASN A 54 -3.00 -5.20 18.84
C ASN A 54 -1.89 -5.53 19.84
N ARG A 55 -1.11 -6.59 19.59
CA ARG A 55 0.02 -6.99 20.45
C ARG A 55 1.31 -6.25 20.17
N LYS A 56 1.32 -5.32 19.21
CA LYS A 56 2.50 -4.58 18.76
C LYS A 56 3.68 -5.51 18.43
N PHE A 57 3.45 -6.51 17.59
CA PHE A 57 4.49 -7.47 17.19
C PHE A 57 5.75 -6.73 16.69
N ALA A 58 6.92 -7.08 17.25
CA ALA A 58 8.20 -6.39 17.05
C ALA A 58 8.15 -4.87 17.29
N GLY A 59 7.29 -4.41 18.21
CA GLY A 59 7.10 -2.99 18.50
C GLY A 59 6.29 -2.22 17.46
N HIS A 60 5.57 -2.91 16.57
CA HIS A 60 4.87 -2.30 15.44
C HIS A 60 3.39 -2.69 15.38
N SER A 61 2.54 -1.73 14.99
CA SER A 61 1.08 -1.89 14.93
C SER A 61 0.49 -1.58 13.55
N ASN A 62 1.31 -1.65 12.50
CA ASN A 62 0.93 -1.37 11.11
C ASN A 62 1.27 -2.52 10.15
N TRP A 63 1.21 -3.76 10.66
CA TRP A 63 1.25 -4.97 9.87
C TRP A 63 0.01 -5.06 8.98
N ARG A 64 0.18 -5.66 7.80
CA ARG A 64 -0.87 -5.87 6.80
C ARG A 64 -0.65 -7.14 5.99
N ILE A 65 -1.71 -7.56 5.31
CA ILE A 65 -1.60 -8.54 4.22
C ILE A 65 -0.78 -7.88 3.09
N PRO A 66 0.20 -8.57 2.49
CA PRO A 66 0.95 -8.02 1.37
C PRO A 66 0.08 -7.88 0.13
N ASN A 67 0.41 -6.96 -0.76
CA ASN A 67 -0.17 -6.99 -2.10
C ASN A 67 0.58 -7.99 -2.99
N GLY A 68 0.00 -8.29 -4.15
CA GLY A 68 0.53 -9.24 -5.09
C GLY A 68 1.90 -8.87 -5.64
N GLN A 69 2.20 -7.59 -5.81
CA GLN A 69 3.54 -7.19 -6.24
C GLN A 69 4.56 -7.51 -5.15
N GLU A 70 4.25 -7.18 -3.90
CA GLU A 70 5.15 -7.42 -2.77
C GLU A 70 5.41 -8.91 -2.55
N VAL A 71 4.39 -9.77 -2.69
CA VAL A 71 4.60 -11.23 -2.58
C VAL A 71 5.45 -11.78 -3.73
N ARG A 72 5.25 -11.32 -4.97
CA ARG A 72 6.11 -11.71 -6.10
C ARG A 72 7.58 -11.33 -5.87
N GLU A 73 7.83 -10.19 -5.21
CA GLU A 73 9.19 -9.73 -4.93
C GLU A 73 9.92 -10.55 -3.84
N LEU A 74 9.21 -11.42 -3.12
CA LEU A 74 9.81 -12.44 -2.23
C LEU A 74 10.35 -13.64 -3.00
N PHE A 75 9.79 -13.96 -4.16
CA PHE A 75 10.22 -15.09 -4.99
C PHE A 75 11.52 -14.76 -5.73
N HIS A 76 12.47 -15.68 -5.70
CA HIS A 76 13.64 -15.63 -6.58
C HIS A 76 14.10 -17.04 -6.94
N PRO A 77 14.25 -17.39 -8.23
CA PRO A 77 14.52 -18.77 -8.66
C PRO A 77 15.84 -19.35 -8.12
N GLU A 78 16.81 -18.49 -7.78
CA GLU A 78 18.09 -18.91 -7.19
C GLU A 78 18.08 -18.97 -5.65
N PHE A 79 16.99 -18.56 -5.00
CA PHE A 79 16.79 -18.81 -3.58
C PHE A 79 16.23 -20.20 -3.35
N SER A 80 16.57 -20.77 -2.20
CA SER A 80 16.20 -22.13 -1.82
C SER A 80 15.95 -22.16 -0.31
N ASN A 81 14.72 -22.48 0.06
CA ASN A 81 14.27 -22.72 1.42
C ASN A 81 13.32 -23.93 1.39
N THR A 82 12.89 -24.45 2.54
CA THR A 82 11.98 -25.60 2.59
C THR A 82 10.63 -25.19 3.16
N ASP A 83 9.56 -25.73 2.58
CA ASP A 83 8.22 -25.57 3.12
C ASP A 83 7.86 -26.62 4.18
N MET A 84 6.63 -26.52 4.68
CA MET A 84 5.99 -27.41 5.65
C MET A 84 5.95 -28.91 5.26
N GLU A 85 6.09 -29.24 3.98
CA GLU A 85 6.16 -30.62 3.46
C GLU A 85 7.61 -31.06 3.20
N GLY A 86 8.58 -30.16 3.42
CA GLY A 86 9.99 -30.39 3.10
C GLY A 86 10.30 -30.20 1.61
N CYS A 87 9.36 -29.69 0.81
CA CYS A 87 9.60 -29.36 -0.59
C CYS A 87 10.36 -28.04 -0.70
N GLU A 88 11.12 -27.89 -1.80
CA GLU A 88 11.84 -26.65 -2.09
C GLU A 88 10.85 -25.53 -2.44
N ILE A 89 11.11 -24.35 -1.87
CA ILE A 89 10.45 -23.09 -2.23
C ILE A 89 11.51 -22.03 -2.49
N HIS A 90 11.18 -21.08 -3.35
CA HIS A 90 12.11 -20.06 -3.84
C HIS A 90 12.08 -18.77 -3.00
N LEU A 91 12.17 -18.95 -1.68
CA LEU A 91 12.28 -17.86 -0.71
C LEU A 91 13.72 -17.73 -0.20
N ASP A 92 14.12 -16.51 0.15
CA ASP A 92 15.42 -16.26 0.76
C ASP A 92 15.60 -17.13 2.04
N PRO A 93 16.76 -17.79 2.24
CA PRO A 93 17.02 -18.62 3.43
C PRO A 93 16.94 -17.87 4.76
N VAL A 94 16.87 -16.53 4.76
CA VAL A 94 16.64 -15.73 5.96
C VAL A 94 15.24 -15.97 6.55
N PHE A 95 14.24 -16.37 5.76
CA PHE A 95 12.90 -16.67 6.25
C PHE A 95 12.87 -18.03 6.97
N THR A 96 11.95 -18.19 7.93
CA THR A 96 11.87 -19.42 8.73
C THR A 96 11.57 -20.63 7.81
N PRO A 97 12.40 -21.69 7.83
CA PRO A 97 12.12 -22.92 7.08
C PRO A 97 10.92 -23.66 7.67
N GLY A 98 10.31 -24.55 6.88
CA GLY A 98 9.10 -25.27 7.27
C GLY A 98 7.83 -24.40 7.20
N CYS A 99 7.89 -23.26 6.51
CA CYS A 99 6.75 -22.36 6.33
C CYS A 99 5.78 -22.83 5.24
N GLY A 100 4.62 -22.19 5.14
CA GLY A 100 3.70 -22.43 4.04
C GLY A 100 4.32 -22.06 2.69
N TYR A 101 4.02 -22.87 1.67
CA TYR A 101 4.47 -22.64 0.30
C TYR A 101 3.62 -21.59 -0.46
N THR A 102 2.60 -21.02 0.19
CA THR A 102 1.74 -19.99 -0.38
C THR A 102 1.58 -18.78 0.53
N SER A 103 1.21 -17.63 -0.04
CA SER A 103 0.79 -16.45 0.73
C SER A 103 -0.44 -15.77 0.12
N TRP A 104 -1.40 -15.41 0.98
CA TRP A 104 -2.49 -14.51 0.64
C TRP A 104 -1.99 -13.12 0.27
N THR A 105 -2.82 -12.42 -0.52
CA THR A 105 -2.61 -11.03 -0.91
C THR A 105 -3.88 -10.19 -0.73
N THR A 106 -3.73 -8.87 -0.84
CA THR A 106 -4.85 -7.91 -0.79
C THR A 106 -5.73 -7.92 -2.04
N GLU A 107 -5.26 -8.50 -3.15
CA GLU A 107 -5.96 -8.44 -4.43
C GLU A 107 -7.23 -9.28 -4.42
N THR A 108 -8.33 -8.66 -4.87
CA THR A 108 -9.63 -9.31 -4.98
C THR A 108 -10.18 -9.24 -6.40
N ARG A 109 -10.98 -10.25 -6.78
CA ARG A 109 -11.76 -10.28 -8.02
C ARG A 109 -13.24 -10.22 -7.65
N GLY A 110 -13.78 -9.00 -7.69
CA GLY A 110 -15.13 -8.71 -7.19
C GLY A 110 -15.28 -9.10 -5.71
N ALA A 111 -16.51 -9.35 -5.27
CA ALA A 111 -16.78 -9.71 -3.88
C ALA A 111 -16.34 -11.15 -3.52
N LYS A 112 -15.95 -11.99 -4.50
CA LYS A 112 -15.93 -13.44 -4.27
C LYS A 112 -14.54 -14.05 -4.12
N ALA A 113 -13.52 -13.52 -4.77
CA ALA A 113 -12.20 -14.18 -4.79
C ALA A 113 -11.06 -13.28 -4.31
N ALA A 114 -10.09 -13.88 -3.63
CA ALA A 114 -8.80 -13.27 -3.29
C ALA A 114 -7.68 -14.00 -4.01
N MET A 115 -6.61 -13.27 -4.31
CA MET A 115 -5.41 -13.83 -4.91
C MET A 115 -4.48 -14.38 -3.83
N GLY A 116 -3.96 -15.58 -4.07
CA GLY A 116 -2.79 -16.10 -3.38
C GLY A 116 -1.68 -16.37 -4.38
N TYR A 117 -0.47 -16.58 -3.85
CA TYR A 117 0.73 -16.80 -4.64
C TYR A 117 1.50 -18.00 -4.10
N ASP A 118 2.04 -18.82 -5.00
CA ASP A 118 2.76 -20.06 -4.73
C ASP A 118 4.27 -19.86 -4.97
N PHE A 119 5.07 -20.13 -3.94
CA PHE A 119 6.52 -19.97 -3.94
C PHE A 119 7.28 -21.17 -4.50
N ARG A 120 6.62 -22.28 -4.84
CA ARG A 120 7.23 -23.42 -5.54
C ARG A 120 7.38 -23.13 -7.04
N GLU A 121 6.34 -22.56 -7.65
CA GLU A 121 6.21 -22.53 -9.12
C GLU A 121 6.07 -21.11 -9.72
N ASP A 122 6.29 -20.03 -8.95
CA ASP A 122 6.05 -18.64 -9.39
C ASP A 122 4.61 -18.46 -9.93
N TYR A 123 3.63 -18.92 -9.15
CA TYR A 123 2.26 -19.07 -9.65
C TYR A 123 1.24 -18.29 -8.83
N GLU A 124 0.38 -17.53 -9.53
CA GLU A 124 -0.76 -16.83 -8.94
C GLU A 124 -2.04 -17.64 -9.09
N PHE A 125 -2.76 -17.81 -8.00
CA PHE A 125 -4.07 -18.46 -7.99
C PHE A 125 -5.15 -17.56 -7.39
N TRP A 126 -6.41 -17.88 -7.69
CA TRP A 126 -7.56 -17.14 -7.21
C TRP A 126 -8.53 -18.09 -6.53
N LEU A 127 -8.83 -17.83 -5.27
CA LEU A 127 -9.68 -18.68 -4.45
C LEU A 127 -10.84 -17.88 -3.88
N ALA A 128 -11.97 -18.54 -3.68
CA ALA A 128 -13.15 -17.90 -3.12
C ALA A 128 -12.89 -17.51 -1.64
N ARG A 129 -13.07 -16.23 -1.30
CA ARG A 129 -12.83 -15.69 0.06
C ARG A 129 -13.75 -16.30 1.11
N GLU A 130 -14.96 -16.66 0.68
CA GLU A 130 -16.01 -17.26 1.50
C GLU A 130 -15.84 -18.77 1.67
N ASN A 131 -14.91 -19.39 0.93
CA ASN A 131 -14.76 -20.84 0.96
C ASN A 131 -13.65 -21.26 1.91
N GLU A 132 -14.04 -21.84 3.04
CA GLU A 132 -13.13 -22.36 4.07
C GLU A 132 -12.29 -23.55 3.58
N GLY A 133 -12.67 -24.20 2.47
CA GLY A 133 -11.98 -25.37 1.93
C GLY A 133 -10.69 -25.07 1.16
N PHE A 134 -10.34 -23.80 0.96
CA PHE A 134 -9.12 -23.41 0.24
C PHE A 134 -8.27 -22.41 1.04
N PRO A 135 -7.66 -22.84 2.15
CA PRO A 135 -6.80 -21.97 2.96
C PRO A 135 -5.43 -21.78 2.31
N SER A 136 -4.75 -20.68 2.63
CA SER A 136 -3.40 -20.36 2.19
C SER A 136 -2.58 -19.84 3.38
N GLY A 137 -1.26 -19.76 3.22
CA GLY A 137 -0.41 -19.09 4.22
C GLY A 137 -0.60 -17.59 4.17
N LEU A 138 -0.05 -16.89 5.16
CA LEU A 138 0.12 -15.45 5.12
C LEU A 138 1.46 -15.11 5.75
N ARG A 139 2.27 -14.32 5.03
CA ARG A 139 3.42 -13.62 5.60
C ARG A 139 3.13 -12.13 5.68
N PRO A 140 2.79 -11.62 6.87
CA PRO A 140 2.51 -10.21 7.08
C PRO A 140 3.68 -9.33 6.65
N VAL A 141 3.34 -8.18 6.11
CA VAL A 141 4.31 -7.15 5.73
C VAL A 141 3.88 -5.83 6.37
N ARG A 142 4.85 -4.96 6.63
CA ARG A 142 4.61 -3.54 6.88
C ARG A 142 5.52 -2.71 5.99
N SER A 143 5.10 -1.49 5.72
CA SER A 143 5.99 -0.51 5.11
C SER A 143 6.95 0.02 6.17
N ILE A 144 8.24 0.06 5.83
CA ILE A 144 9.23 0.89 6.54
C ILE A 144 9.02 2.30 6.01
N THR A 145 7.93 2.93 6.44
CA THR A 145 7.90 4.39 6.49
C THR A 145 9.03 4.80 7.43
N GLN A 146 9.78 5.86 7.10
CA GLN A 146 10.55 6.54 8.13
C GLN A 146 9.58 6.75 9.29
N ALA A 147 9.90 6.20 10.47
CA ALA A 147 9.05 6.35 11.64
C ALA A 147 8.62 7.81 11.69
N SER A 148 7.32 8.06 11.78
CA SER A 148 6.85 9.41 12.02
C SER A 148 7.56 9.88 13.29
N GLN A 149 8.50 10.81 13.12
CA GLN A 149 9.18 11.45 14.24
C GLN A 149 8.22 12.39 14.99
N MET A 150 6.96 12.46 14.54
CA MET A 150 5.90 13.33 14.99
C MET A 150 4.66 12.49 15.28
N ASP A 151 3.95 12.84 16.34
CA ASP A 151 2.62 12.31 16.64
C ASP A 151 1.66 12.62 15.47
N PRO A 152 0.74 11.72 15.07
CA PRO A 152 -0.31 12.05 14.10
C PRO A 152 -1.03 13.38 14.35
N GLU A 153 -1.27 13.77 15.61
CA GLU A 153 -1.89 15.05 15.96
C GLU A 153 -0.99 16.26 15.65
N GLU A 154 0.32 16.07 15.66
CA GLU A 154 1.32 17.11 15.33
C GLU A 154 1.71 17.08 13.85
N ARG A 155 1.52 15.94 13.18
CA ARG A 155 1.94 15.72 11.80
C ARG A 155 1.01 16.41 10.80
N TYR A 156 -0.30 16.37 11.05
CA TYR A 156 -1.30 16.84 10.12
C TYR A 156 -1.93 18.17 10.58
N VAL A 157 -1.79 19.22 9.79
CA VAL A 157 -2.39 20.54 10.08
C VAL A 157 -3.58 20.78 9.15
N ASP A 158 -4.79 20.79 9.73
CA ASP A 158 -6.03 21.13 9.04
C ASP A 158 -6.24 22.65 8.99
N HIS A 159 -6.17 23.19 7.78
CA HIS A 159 -6.29 24.63 7.52
C HIS A 159 -7.72 25.17 7.55
N ARG A 160 -8.73 24.29 7.67
CA ARG A 160 -10.16 24.65 7.63
C ARG A 160 -10.60 25.40 6.37
N ASN A 161 -9.78 25.39 5.32
CA ASN A 161 -10.03 25.96 3.99
C ASN A 161 -10.16 24.87 2.91
N GLY A 162 -10.27 23.61 3.31
CA GLY A 162 -10.31 22.46 2.40
C GLY A 162 -8.93 21.84 2.10
N THR A 163 -7.86 22.29 2.75
CA THR A 163 -6.53 21.66 2.65
C THR A 163 -6.06 21.05 3.97
N VAL A 164 -5.09 20.15 3.88
CA VAL A 164 -4.34 19.62 5.01
C VAL A 164 -2.86 19.52 4.68
N SER A 165 -2.01 19.98 5.59
CA SER A 165 -0.56 19.84 5.50
C SER A 165 -0.08 18.58 6.22
N ASP A 166 0.89 17.88 5.65
CA ASP A 166 1.66 16.81 6.28
C ASP A 166 3.10 17.32 6.51
N LEU A 167 3.40 17.70 7.75
CA LEU A 167 4.68 18.30 8.16
C LEU A 167 5.85 17.31 8.13
N GLN A 168 5.58 16.02 8.05
CA GLN A 168 6.62 15.01 7.86
C GLN A 168 7.06 14.93 6.41
N THR A 169 6.11 14.99 5.46
CA THR A 169 6.41 14.84 4.03
C THR A 169 6.60 16.17 3.31
N GLY A 170 6.22 17.29 3.93
CA GLY A 170 6.23 18.61 3.32
C GLY A 170 5.22 18.71 2.18
N LEU A 171 4.12 17.94 2.26
CA LEU A 171 3.06 17.93 1.27
C LEU A 171 1.81 18.59 1.84
N MET A 172 1.11 19.34 1.01
CA MET A 172 -0.25 19.79 1.30
C MET A 172 -1.23 19.14 0.32
N TRP A 173 -2.31 18.58 0.85
CA TRP A 173 -3.33 17.87 0.10
C TRP A 173 -4.64 18.63 0.11
N LYS A 174 -5.35 18.62 -1.01
CA LYS A 174 -6.77 18.98 -1.03
C LYS A 174 -7.58 17.84 -0.38
N LYS A 175 -8.49 18.21 0.53
CA LYS A 175 -9.34 17.26 1.28
C LYS A 175 -10.36 16.54 0.41
N ASP A 176 -10.99 17.24 -0.51
CA ASP A 176 -11.89 16.60 -1.47
C ASP A 176 -11.13 16.29 -2.75
N ASP A 177 -11.26 15.06 -3.23
CA ASP A 177 -10.71 14.67 -4.53
C ASP A 177 -11.65 15.11 -5.66
N SER A 178 -11.19 14.93 -6.91
CA SER A 178 -12.00 15.27 -8.08
C SER A 178 -13.32 14.49 -8.16
N TYR A 179 -13.44 13.35 -7.48
CA TYR A 179 -14.68 12.56 -7.50
C TYR A 179 -15.71 13.21 -6.58
N LEU A 180 -15.31 13.63 -5.39
CA LEU A 180 -16.16 14.39 -4.47
C LEU A 180 -16.61 15.72 -5.06
N ASP A 181 -15.71 16.46 -5.72
CA ASP A 181 -16.05 17.76 -6.33
C ASP A 181 -16.96 17.64 -7.56
N LEU A 182 -16.71 16.65 -8.43
CA LEU A 182 -17.34 16.55 -9.76
C LEU A 182 -18.48 15.52 -9.83
N ASP A 183 -18.67 14.75 -8.77
CA ASP A 183 -19.56 13.59 -8.68
C ASP A 183 -19.41 12.60 -9.86
N LYS A 184 -18.17 12.38 -10.30
CA LYS A 184 -17.85 11.45 -11.39
C LYS A 184 -16.39 11.03 -11.39
N TRP A 185 -16.15 9.84 -11.93
CA TRP A 185 -14.80 9.41 -12.29
C TRP A 185 -14.28 10.18 -13.50
N VAL A 186 -12.97 10.45 -13.51
CA VAL A 186 -12.32 11.22 -14.57
C VAL A 186 -11.31 10.35 -15.31
N SER A 187 -11.07 10.69 -16.57
CA SER A 187 -9.89 10.21 -17.29
C SER A 187 -8.64 10.91 -16.77
N TRP A 188 -7.46 10.37 -17.09
CA TRP A 188 -6.21 11.00 -16.68
C TRP A 188 -6.06 12.42 -17.27
N ALA A 189 -6.57 12.64 -18.48
CA ALA A 189 -6.56 13.96 -19.12
C ALA A 189 -7.51 14.94 -18.43
N GLU A 190 -8.73 14.51 -18.10
CA GLU A 190 -9.69 15.31 -17.33
C GLU A 190 -9.18 15.60 -15.91
N GLY A 191 -8.48 14.66 -15.28
CA GLY A 191 -7.83 14.87 -13.99
C GLY A 191 -6.76 15.96 -14.02
N LYS A 192 -6.00 16.07 -15.12
CA LYS A 192 -5.10 17.23 -15.32
C LYS A 192 -5.85 18.53 -15.53
N THR A 193 -6.98 18.50 -16.24
CA THR A 193 -7.81 19.69 -16.43
C THR A 193 -8.35 20.18 -15.10
N TYR A 194 -8.87 19.27 -14.26
CA TYR A 194 -9.31 19.56 -12.90
C TYR A 194 -8.21 20.24 -12.07
N VAL A 195 -7.00 19.69 -12.06
CA VAL A 195 -5.86 20.33 -11.35
C VAL A 195 -5.51 21.70 -11.93
N LYS A 196 -5.62 21.88 -13.24
CA LYS A 196 -5.39 23.19 -13.88
C LYS A 196 -6.46 24.20 -13.47
N GLU A 197 -7.71 23.78 -13.33
CA GLU A 197 -8.82 24.62 -12.86
C GLU A 197 -8.58 25.06 -11.42
N LEU A 198 -8.18 24.15 -10.52
CA LEU A 198 -7.78 24.51 -9.15
C LEU A 198 -6.71 25.61 -9.11
N ASN A 199 -5.73 25.55 -10.01
CA ASN A 199 -4.67 26.55 -10.09
C ASN A 199 -5.15 27.88 -10.67
N ASN A 200 -6.08 27.87 -11.63
CA ASN A 200 -6.65 29.09 -12.18
C ASN A 200 -7.57 29.81 -11.19
N GLU A 201 -8.25 29.04 -10.33
CA GLU A 201 -9.15 29.53 -9.28
C GLU A 201 -8.41 29.92 -8.00
N GLU A 202 -7.09 29.70 -7.95
CA GLU A 202 -6.26 29.90 -6.75
C GLU A 202 -6.87 29.18 -5.54
N PHE A 203 -7.26 27.92 -5.70
CA PHE A 203 -7.94 27.17 -4.64
C PHE A 203 -7.12 27.21 -3.35
N ALA A 204 -7.76 27.64 -2.26
CA ALA A 204 -7.17 27.90 -0.95
C ALA A 204 -5.99 28.90 -0.95
N GLY A 205 -5.90 29.76 -1.96
CA GLY A 205 -4.82 30.75 -2.14
C GLY A 205 -3.59 30.22 -2.89
N TYR A 206 -3.67 29.03 -3.49
CA TYR A 206 -2.51 28.36 -4.10
C TYR A 206 -2.70 28.05 -5.59
N THR A 207 -1.61 28.13 -6.37
CA THR A 207 -1.63 28.01 -7.85
C THR A 207 -0.66 26.95 -8.40
N ASP A 208 -0.11 26.09 -7.54
CA ASP A 208 0.89 25.07 -7.85
C ASP A 208 0.40 23.64 -7.54
N TRP A 209 -0.92 23.45 -7.46
CA TRP A 209 -1.52 22.13 -7.34
C TRP A 209 -1.07 21.23 -8.50
N LYS A 210 -0.78 19.98 -8.18
CA LYS A 210 -0.41 18.94 -9.15
C LYS A 210 -1.14 17.64 -8.88
N MET A 211 -1.16 16.78 -9.90
CA MET A 211 -1.45 15.35 -9.68
C MET A 211 -0.31 14.71 -8.86
N PRO A 212 -0.63 13.79 -7.94
CA PRO A 212 0.37 13.16 -7.09
C PRO A 212 1.25 12.21 -7.89
N THR A 213 2.48 11.96 -7.42
CA THR A 213 3.23 10.76 -7.83
C THR A 213 2.70 9.53 -7.11
N ARG A 214 3.07 8.32 -7.58
CA ARG A 214 2.84 7.08 -6.82
C ARG A 214 3.36 7.18 -5.37
N LYS A 215 4.57 7.73 -5.19
CA LYS A 215 5.19 7.83 -3.86
C LYS A 215 4.43 8.82 -2.96
N GLU A 216 3.93 9.92 -3.52
CA GLU A 216 3.10 10.88 -2.79
C GLU A 216 1.74 10.27 -2.43
N ALA A 217 1.05 9.62 -3.36
CA ALA A 217 -0.23 8.96 -3.05
C ALA A 217 -0.10 7.90 -1.94
N GLN A 218 1.03 7.21 -1.87
CA GLN A 218 1.33 6.26 -0.80
C GLN A 218 1.39 6.92 0.59
N THR A 219 1.76 8.20 0.72
CA THR A 219 1.96 8.84 2.04
C THR A 219 0.66 9.15 2.78
N ILE A 220 -0.46 9.17 2.06
CA ILE A 220 -1.80 9.39 2.62
C ILE A 220 -2.60 8.10 2.77
N HIS A 221 -2.00 6.95 2.46
CA HIS A 221 -2.59 5.64 2.69
C HIS A 221 -2.20 5.14 4.08
N ASP A 222 -3.19 4.99 4.96
CA ASP A 222 -2.99 4.54 6.34
C ASP A 222 -3.89 3.35 6.68
N PRO A 223 -3.35 2.12 6.67
CA PRO A 223 -4.09 0.91 7.06
C PRO A 223 -4.71 0.97 8.46
N GLY A 224 -4.18 1.81 9.36
CA GLY A 224 -4.69 1.98 10.72
C GLY A 224 -5.93 2.86 10.81
N HIS A 225 -6.32 3.52 9.73
CA HIS A 225 -7.45 4.45 9.72
C HIS A 225 -8.43 4.16 8.57
N PRO A 226 -9.40 3.25 8.82
CA PRO A 226 -10.43 2.94 7.84
C PRO A 226 -11.46 4.07 7.75
N VAL A 227 -11.76 4.49 6.52
CA VAL A 227 -12.89 5.37 6.16
C VAL A 227 -13.74 4.70 5.09
N THR A 228 -14.94 5.21 4.81
CA THR A 228 -15.80 4.67 3.74
C THR A 228 -15.76 5.55 2.51
N ASP A 229 -15.82 4.98 1.31
CA ASP A 229 -16.07 5.72 0.07
C ASP A 229 -17.55 6.11 -0.07
N LYS A 230 -17.93 6.72 -1.20
CA LYS A 230 -19.33 7.13 -1.47
C LYS A 230 -20.31 5.95 -1.57
N TYR A 231 -19.81 4.75 -1.86
CA TYR A 231 -20.61 3.53 -2.00
C TYR A 231 -20.64 2.68 -0.72
N GLY A 232 -19.90 3.08 0.31
CA GLY A 232 -19.80 2.35 1.58
C GLY A 232 -18.66 1.35 1.64
N ASP A 233 -17.79 1.29 0.61
CA ASP A 233 -16.62 0.41 0.61
C ASP A 233 -15.50 1.01 1.48
N THR A 234 -14.75 0.15 2.19
CA THR A 234 -13.63 0.58 3.04
C THR A 234 -12.47 1.13 2.21
N LEU A 235 -11.90 2.24 2.67
CA LEU A 235 -10.64 2.84 2.24
C LEU A 235 -9.73 3.03 3.45
N PHE A 236 -8.43 3.10 3.23
CA PHE A 236 -7.43 3.37 4.25
C PHE A 236 -6.73 4.70 3.94
N LEU A 237 -7.14 5.75 4.63
CA LEU A 237 -6.65 7.11 4.44
C LEU A 237 -6.20 7.69 5.77
N VAL A 238 -5.30 8.66 5.74
CA VAL A 238 -4.89 9.36 6.98
C VAL A 238 -6.08 10.10 7.62
N PRO A 239 -6.12 10.25 8.97
CA PRO A 239 -7.31 10.70 9.71
C PRO A 239 -7.89 12.06 9.32
N CYS A 240 -7.08 12.91 8.70
CA CYS A 240 -7.44 14.26 8.30
C CYS A 240 -8.13 14.35 6.93
N LEU A 241 -8.31 13.22 6.24
CA LEU A 241 -9.00 13.15 4.96
C LEU A 241 -10.43 12.63 5.11
N PRO A 242 -11.40 13.21 4.38
CA PRO A 242 -12.81 12.88 4.54
C PRO A 242 -13.16 11.51 3.95
N ALA A 243 -14.22 10.91 4.49
CA ALA A 243 -14.95 9.83 3.86
C ALA A 243 -15.61 10.29 2.54
N GLY A 244 -16.06 9.35 1.72
CA GLY A 244 -16.69 9.60 0.42
C GLY A 244 -15.70 9.74 -0.74
N ALA A 245 -14.40 9.81 -0.46
CA ALA A 245 -13.36 9.89 -1.47
C ALA A 245 -13.42 8.72 -2.46
N GLY A 246 -12.95 8.92 -3.68
CA GLY A 246 -12.79 7.82 -4.61
C GLY A 246 -11.79 6.80 -4.07
N GLN A 247 -12.11 5.50 -4.21
CA GLN A 247 -11.21 4.40 -3.82
C GLN A 247 -9.82 4.45 -4.50
N THR A 248 -9.68 5.26 -5.54
CA THR A 248 -8.53 5.23 -6.44
C THR A 248 -8.18 6.62 -6.93
N THR A 249 -6.89 6.91 -7.02
CA THR A 249 -6.39 8.15 -7.61
C THR A 249 -5.50 7.87 -8.81
N TRP A 250 -5.69 8.64 -9.88
CA TRP A 250 -4.65 8.78 -10.90
C TRP A 250 -3.42 9.46 -10.30
N THR A 251 -2.26 9.08 -10.82
CA THR A 251 -0.98 9.72 -10.50
C THR A 251 -0.35 10.27 -11.77
N LYS A 252 0.62 11.20 -11.63
CA LYS A 252 1.45 11.66 -12.74
C LYS A 252 2.54 10.68 -13.16
N THR A 253 2.68 9.53 -12.48
CA THR A 253 3.72 8.54 -12.78
C THR A 253 3.34 7.72 -14.01
N LEU A 254 4.07 7.91 -15.10
CA LEU A 254 3.83 7.23 -16.39
C LEU A 254 4.61 5.92 -16.51
N HIS A 255 4.13 5.02 -17.36
CA HIS A 255 4.90 3.83 -17.74
C HIS A 255 6.13 4.25 -18.56
N LYS A 256 7.27 3.56 -18.37
CA LYS A 256 8.56 3.97 -18.95
C LYS A 256 8.58 3.94 -20.48
N THR A 257 7.85 3.02 -21.10
CA THR A 257 7.85 2.79 -22.56
C THR A 257 6.47 3.05 -23.19
N ASP A 258 5.40 2.51 -22.61
CA ASP A 258 4.02 2.77 -23.05
C ASP A 258 3.43 4.06 -22.47
N ASN A 259 3.55 5.16 -23.22
CA ASN A 259 3.00 6.45 -22.86
C ASN A 259 1.46 6.51 -22.84
N SER A 260 0.73 5.44 -23.17
CA SER A 260 -0.73 5.37 -23.01
C SER A 260 -1.16 5.02 -21.58
N LEU A 261 -0.21 4.59 -20.74
CA LEU A 261 -0.44 4.11 -19.38
C LEU A 261 0.07 5.10 -18.32
N ALA A 262 -0.73 5.26 -17.26
CA ALA A 262 -0.35 5.96 -16.03
C ALA A 262 -0.65 5.08 -14.83
N ILE A 263 0.06 5.31 -13.71
CA ILE A 263 -0.21 4.59 -12.47
C ILE A 263 -1.50 5.11 -11.84
N ARG A 264 -2.38 4.16 -11.49
CA ARG A 264 -3.48 4.33 -10.54
C ARG A 264 -3.07 3.72 -9.20
N PHE A 265 -3.24 4.49 -8.12
CA PHE A 265 -3.04 4.03 -6.75
C PHE A 265 -4.39 3.63 -6.13
N ASN A 266 -4.40 2.57 -5.32
CA ASN A 266 -5.59 2.06 -4.63
C ASN A 266 -5.53 2.36 -3.13
N PHE A 267 -6.52 3.05 -2.60
CA PHE A 267 -6.58 3.34 -1.17
C PHE A 267 -7.16 2.19 -0.33
N TYR A 268 -7.71 1.14 -0.95
CA TYR A 268 -8.12 -0.07 -0.24
C TYR A 268 -6.95 -1.03 0.05
N SER A 269 -6.10 -1.28 -0.94
CA SER A 269 -5.01 -2.26 -0.85
C SER A 269 -3.63 -1.63 -0.64
N GLY A 270 -3.49 -0.33 -0.89
CA GLY A 270 -2.20 0.34 -0.96
C GLY A 270 -1.37 -0.07 -2.19
N ASP A 271 -1.95 -0.84 -3.12
CA ASP A 271 -1.30 -1.27 -4.35
C ASP A 271 -1.38 -0.19 -5.44
N TYR A 272 -0.66 -0.43 -6.54
CA TYR A 272 -0.70 0.44 -7.70
C TYR A 272 -0.57 -0.37 -8.99
N LYS A 273 -1.28 0.06 -10.04
CA LYS A 273 -1.28 -0.61 -11.35
C LYS A 273 -1.22 0.41 -12.47
N PHE A 274 -0.63 -0.01 -13.60
CA PHE A 274 -0.71 0.77 -14.83
C PHE A 274 -2.09 0.62 -15.46
N HIS A 275 -2.67 1.74 -15.85
CA HIS A 275 -4.00 1.77 -16.44
C HIS A 275 -4.07 2.76 -17.61
N LYS A 276 -4.95 2.48 -18.57
CA LYS A 276 -5.09 3.26 -19.80
C LYS A 276 -5.66 4.63 -19.47
N LYS A 277 -4.92 5.68 -19.81
CA LYS A 277 -5.26 7.08 -19.49
C LYS A 277 -6.60 7.58 -20.02
N GLY A 278 -7.15 6.94 -21.05
CA GLY A 278 -8.43 7.30 -21.66
C GLY A 278 -9.67 6.81 -20.89
N LEU A 279 -9.50 5.95 -19.88
CA LEU A 279 -10.62 5.42 -19.10
C LEU A 279 -11.05 6.41 -18.03
N ARG A 280 -12.37 6.64 -17.90
CA ARG A 280 -12.96 7.43 -16.81
C ARG A 280 -13.25 6.54 -15.60
N SER A 281 -12.21 6.18 -14.87
CA SER A 281 -12.30 5.15 -13.82
C SER A 281 -11.73 5.55 -12.46
N HIS A 282 -11.00 6.67 -12.36
CA HIS A 282 -10.31 7.06 -11.13
C HIS A 282 -10.44 8.56 -10.87
N GLY A 283 -10.30 8.95 -9.61
CA GLY A 283 -10.31 10.34 -9.18
C GLY A 283 -8.91 10.95 -9.25
N VAL A 284 -8.78 12.20 -8.84
CA VAL A 284 -7.51 12.87 -8.59
C VAL A 284 -7.59 13.61 -7.27
N ARG A 285 -6.74 13.24 -6.32
CA ARG A 285 -6.53 14.05 -5.12
C ARG A 285 -5.32 14.95 -5.34
N ALA A 286 -5.57 16.24 -5.49
CA ALA A 286 -4.53 17.22 -5.77
C ALA A 286 -3.58 17.38 -4.58
N VAL A 287 -2.30 17.59 -4.88
CA VAL A 287 -1.23 17.78 -3.90
C VAL A 287 -0.32 18.91 -4.35
N ARG A 288 0.28 19.62 -3.40
CA ARG A 288 1.40 20.55 -3.62
C ARG A 288 2.51 20.31 -2.60
N HIS A 289 3.66 20.94 -2.81
CA HIS A 289 4.72 20.95 -1.80
C HIS A 289 4.58 22.21 -0.95
N LEU A 290 4.88 22.10 0.34
CA LEU A 290 5.04 23.26 1.20
C LEU A 290 6.38 23.93 0.91
N THR A 291 6.42 25.26 0.88
CA THR A 291 7.69 25.99 0.84
C THR A 291 8.40 25.90 2.19
N PRO A 292 9.71 26.16 2.27
CA PRO A 292 10.41 26.22 3.55
C PRO A 292 9.79 27.21 4.54
N GLU A 293 9.31 28.35 4.06
CA GLU A 293 8.66 29.38 4.88
C GLU A 293 7.30 28.92 5.40
N GLU A 294 6.50 28.26 4.56
CA GLU A 294 5.24 27.64 4.99
C GLU A 294 5.52 26.58 6.06
N MET A 295 6.50 25.68 5.81
CA MET A 295 6.88 24.64 6.77
C MET A 295 7.31 25.21 8.14
N GLU A 296 8.02 26.33 8.17
CA GLU A 296 8.41 27.01 9.40
C GLU A 296 7.20 27.66 10.09
N HIS A 297 6.30 28.28 9.32
CA HIS A 297 5.07 28.85 9.84
C HIS A 297 4.18 27.79 10.52
N GLU A 298 3.94 26.66 9.84
CA GLU A 298 3.13 25.56 10.36
C GLU A 298 3.70 24.96 11.65
N ARG A 299 5.03 24.88 11.78
CA ARG A 299 5.70 24.30 12.97
C ARG A 299 5.63 25.19 14.20
N ASN A 300 5.30 26.47 14.04
CA ASN A 300 5.31 27.47 15.09
C ASN A 300 3.88 27.83 15.58
N GLN A 301 2.83 27.21 15.02
CA GLN A 301 1.44 27.32 15.48
C GLN A 301 1.09 26.18 16.44
#